data_AF-A0AAD8VB89-F1
#
_entry.id   AF-A0AAD8VB89-F1
#
_cell.length_a   1.000
_cell.length_b   1.000
_cell.length_c   1.000
_cell.angle_alpha   90.00
_cell.angle_beta   90.00
_cell.angle_gamma   90.00
#
_symmetry.space_group_name_H-M   'P 1'
#
loop_
_entity.id
_entity.type
_entity.pdbx_description
1 polymer ?
#
loop_
_entity_poly.entity_id
_entity_poly.type
_entity_poly.pdbx_seq_one_letter_code
_entity_poly.pdbx_strand_id
1 'polypeptide(L)'
;MDRYVEAPAFVPSIVNTLDTVVTFSNDSSRNQPPFEPRRQGSDVLYPEALPSPLRPSLRIGRMSPRGGMDADMKQKYGWPAFTLPNSLEQLYTEKAYLTVSLENQSDREAGLMRKLSMLREMFDHRLSSDERRKSRKRAALLRSRITEVAGQKKTILLRLCDIYVELQSREA
;
A
#
# COMPACT_ATOMS: atom_id res chain seq x y z
N MET A 1 8.94 -35.35 -43.98
CA MET A 1 8.00 -34.47 -44.70
C MET A 1 7.71 -33.29 -43.78
N ASP A 2 8.57 -32.28 -43.88
CA ASP A 2 8.54 -31.11 -43.02
C ASP A 2 7.54 -30.10 -43.55
N ARG A 3 6.46 -29.87 -42.79
CA ARG A 3 5.49 -28.81 -43.08
C ARG A 3 5.83 -27.61 -42.21
N TYR A 4 6.59 -26.66 -42.78
CA TYR A 4 6.71 -25.31 -42.25
C TYR A 4 5.37 -24.61 -42.42
N VAL A 5 4.79 -24.14 -41.31
CA VAL A 5 3.61 -23.26 -41.31
C VAL A 5 4.13 -21.84 -41.17
N GLU A 6 4.05 -21.09 -42.26
CA GLU A 6 4.42 -19.68 -42.35
C GLU A 6 3.38 -18.83 -41.60
N ALA A 7 3.82 -18.06 -40.61
CA ALA A 7 2.94 -17.19 -39.83
C ALA A 7 2.81 -15.82 -40.52
N PRO A 8 1.61 -15.23 -40.65
CA PRO A 8 1.45 -13.91 -41.25
C PRO A 8 2.07 -12.81 -40.37
N ALA A 9 3.02 -12.07 -40.93
CA ALA A 9 3.58 -10.88 -40.31
C ALA A 9 2.56 -9.73 -40.38
N PHE A 10 2.08 -9.27 -39.23
CA PHE A 10 1.30 -8.04 -39.14
C PHE A 10 2.25 -6.83 -39.24
N VAL A 11 2.12 -6.07 -40.33
CA VAL A 11 2.78 -4.76 -40.49
C VAL A 11 1.76 -3.66 -40.17
N PRO A 12 1.97 -2.81 -39.16
CA PRO A 12 1.10 -1.67 -38.90
C PRO A 12 1.28 -0.60 -39.97
N SER A 13 0.21 -0.31 -40.72
CA SER A 13 0.13 0.84 -41.63
C SER A 13 -0.04 2.13 -40.83
N ILE A 14 1.00 2.96 -40.82
CA ILE A 14 0.96 4.32 -40.25
C ILE A 14 0.34 5.25 -41.29
N VAL A 15 -0.90 5.67 -41.06
CA VAL A 15 -1.53 6.77 -41.81
C VAL A 15 -1.23 8.07 -41.07
N ASN A 16 -0.26 8.83 -41.58
CA ASN A 16 0.02 10.20 -41.16
C ASN A 16 -0.87 11.16 -41.97
N THR A 17 -1.91 11.72 -41.35
CA THR A 17 -2.55 12.95 -41.82
C THR A 17 -1.82 14.14 -41.21
N LEU A 18 -0.98 14.80 -42.02
CA LEU A 18 -0.40 16.11 -41.77
C LEU A 18 -1.27 17.16 -42.46
N ASP A 19 -1.90 18.04 -41.68
CA ASP A 19 -2.30 19.39 -42.10
C ASP A 19 -1.68 20.34 -41.09
N THR A 20 -0.54 20.98 -41.38
CA THR A 20 -0.36 22.15 -42.26
C THR A 20 -1.18 23.36 -41.82
N VAL A 21 -0.68 24.11 -40.83
CA VAL A 21 -0.77 25.58 -40.84
C VAL A 21 0.57 26.14 -40.36
N VAL A 22 1.29 26.73 -41.32
CA VAL A 22 2.43 27.61 -41.13
C VAL A 22 1.90 29.02 -40.88
N THR A 23 2.44 29.72 -39.89
CA THR A 23 2.49 31.18 -39.93
C THR A 23 3.79 31.64 -39.28
N PHE A 24 4.63 32.28 -40.09
CA PHE A 24 5.78 33.11 -39.70
C PHE A 24 5.26 34.38 -38.97
N SER A 25 6.01 35.27 -38.29
CA SER A 25 7.43 35.63 -38.30
C SER A 25 7.73 36.60 -37.12
N ASN A 26 9.04 36.81 -36.87
CA ASN A 26 9.71 38.02 -36.34
C ASN A 26 9.66 38.33 -34.83
N ASP A 27 10.71 38.84 -34.17
CA ASP A 27 12.15 38.94 -34.41
C ASP A 27 12.78 39.50 -33.10
N SER A 28 14.05 39.17 -32.86
CA SER A 28 15.11 39.96 -32.17
C SER A 28 15.04 40.36 -30.68
N SER A 29 15.88 39.65 -29.89
CA SER A 29 17.11 40.13 -29.22
C SER A 29 17.13 41.46 -28.43
N ARG A 30 17.42 41.40 -27.10
CA ARG A 30 18.49 42.19 -26.44
C ARG A 30 18.79 41.81 -24.97
N ASN A 31 20.02 41.32 -24.75
CA ASN A 31 21.03 41.56 -23.70
C ASN A 31 20.69 41.84 -22.20
N GLN A 32 21.18 40.91 -21.35
CA GLN A 32 21.81 40.93 -20.00
C GLN A 32 21.78 42.12 -18.96
N PRO A 33 22.01 41.81 -17.65
CA PRO A 33 21.90 42.69 -16.45
C PRO A 33 23.30 43.23 -16.02
N PRO A 34 23.68 43.54 -14.74
CA PRO A 34 22.98 43.85 -13.46
C PRO A 34 23.55 45.11 -12.73
N PHE A 35 22.87 45.68 -11.72
CA PHE A 35 23.55 46.49 -10.68
C PHE A 35 22.80 46.48 -9.32
N GLU A 36 23.53 46.04 -8.29
CA GLU A 36 23.40 46.40 -6.86
C GLU A 36 24.44 47.51 -6.59
N PRO A 37 24.26 48.42 -5.59
CA PRO A 37 24.72 48.09 -4.23
C PRO A 37 23.97 48.75 -3.03
N ARG A 38 23.88 47.97 -1.94
CA ARG A 38 23.99 48.33 -0.49
C ARG A 38 23.69 49.77 -0.01
N ARG A 39 22.85 49.87 1.04
CA ARG A 39 23.25 50.49 2.33
C ARG A 39 22.58 49.84 3.54
N GLN A 40 23.39 49.76 4.58
CA GLN A 40 23.22 49.16 5.90
C GLN A 40 22.65 50.24 6.85
N GLY A 41 21.70 49.85 7.70
CA GLY A 41 21.11 50.72 8.72
C GLY A 41 20.31 49.89 9.71
N SER A 42 20.99 49.41 10.75
CA SER A 42 20.43 48.82 11.94
C SER A 42 19.86 49.92 12.84
N ASP A 43 18.60 49.81 13.23
CA ASP A 43 18.15 50.35 14.51
C ASP A 43 17.01 49.50 15.07
N VAL A 44 17.19 49.06 16.31
CA VAL A 44 16.29 48.19 17.06
C VAL A 44 15.34 49.09 17.83
N LEU A 45 14.05 49.06 17.47
CA LEU A 45 12.97 49.55 18.31
C LEU A 45 11.78 48.58 18.18
N TYR A 46 11.50 47.84 19.25
CA TYR A 46 10.20 47.20 19.47
C TYR A 46 9.18 48.31 19.81
N PRO A 47 7.92 48.18 19.35
CA PRO A 47 6.93 47.69 20.30
C PRO A 47 5.78 46.86 19.68
N GLU A 48 4.96 46.36 20.60
CA GLU A 48 3.55 46.02 20.46
C GLU A 48 3.19 44.59 20.01
N ALA A 49 2.56 43.88 20.95
CA ALA A 49 2.07 42.52 20.85
C ALA A 49 0.93 42.40 19.82
N LEU A 50 1.10 41.48 18.87
CA LEU A 50 0.01 41.01 18.01
C LEU A 50 -0.91 40.06 18.79
N PRO A 51 -2.24 40.31 18.86
CA PRO A 51 -3.18 39.27 19.27
C PRO A 51 -3.27 38.22 18.16
N SER A 52 -2.97 36.96 18.52
CA SER A 52 -3.14 35.80 17.65
C SER A 52 -4.55 35.72 17.06
N PRO A 53 -4.72 35.38 15.77
CA PRO A 53 -6.03 35.07 15.21
C PRO A 53 -6.54 33.74 15.81
N LEU A 54 -7.50 33.88 16.72
CA LEU A 54 -8.64 32.99 16.98
C LEU A 54 -8.47 31.53 16.53
N ARG A 55 -7.96 30.68 17.43
CA ARG A 55 -8.17 29.23 17.32
C ARG A 55 -9.65 28.91 17.57
N PRO A 56 -10.29 28.04 16.78
CA PRO A 56 -11.57 27.47 17.16
C PRO A 56 -11.41 26.70 18.48
N SER A 57 -12.11 27.15 19.51
CA SER A 57 -12.19 26.42 20.78
C SER A 57 -13.04 25.17 20.56
N LEU A 58 -12.39 24.00 20.49
CA LEU A 58 -13.07 22.73 20.67
C LEU A 58 -13.59 22.68 22.11
N ARG A 59 -14.86 23.06 22.30
CA ARG A 59 -15.57 22.78 23.55
C ARG A 59 -15.84 21.29 23.63
N ILE A 60 -14.83 20.55 24.07
CA ILE A 60 -14.98 19.21 24.62
C ILE A 60 -15.61 19.39 26.00
N GLY A 61 -16.92 19.24 26.06
CA GLY A 61 -17.66 19.39 27.29
C GLY A 61 -19.00 18.68 27.21
N ARG A 62 -19.02 17.40 27.61
CA ARG A 62 -19.80 16.92 28.76
C ARG A 62 -19.67 15.40 28.89
N MET A 63 -19.06 14.97 29.99
CA MET A 63 -19.37 13.69 30.62
C MET A 63 -20.70 13.83 31.38
N SER A 64 -21.53 12.79 31.38
CA SER A 64 -21.93 12.00 32.57
C SER A 64 -23.19 11.14 32.23
N PRO A 65 -23.65 10.21 33.10
CA PRO A 65 -23.42 8.77 32.95
C PRO A 65 -24.77 7.99 32.97
N ARG A 66 -24.66 6.66 33.11
CA ARG A 66 -25.67 5.74 33.68
C ARG A 66 -26.59 5.01 32.69
N GLY A 67 -26.51 3.68 32.81
CA GLY A 67 -27.25 2.66 32.04
C GLY A 67 -26.28 1.51 31.76
N GLY A 68 -25.93 0.65 32.71
CA GLY A 68 -26.81 0.06 33.73
C GLY A 68 -27.62 -1.08 33.13
N MET A 69 -26.95 -2.02 32.46
CA MET A 69 -27.48 -3.36 32.19
C MET A 69 -26.35 -4.36 32.44
N ASP A 70 -26.40 -4.97 33.62
CA ASP A 70 -25.69 -6.20 33.94
C ASP A 70 -26.23 -7.30 33.02
N ALA A 71 -25.61 -7.45 31.85
CA ALA A 71 -25.64 -8.71 31.13
C ALA A 71 -24.43 -9.50 31.60
N ASP A 72 -24.66 -10.36 32.60
CA ASP A 72 -23.82 -11.50 32.94
C ASP A 72 -23.78 -12.45 31.74
N MET A 73 -23.13 -12.03 30.65
CA MET A 73 -22.58 -12.96 29.68
C MET A 73 -21.25 -13.41 30.24
N LYS A 74 -21.30 -14.43 31.10
CA LYS A 74 -20.24 -15.44 31.16
C LYS A 74 -20.14 -16.16 29.82
N GLN A 75 -19.86 -15.42 28.75
CA GLN A 75 -19.24 -15.98 27.57
C GLN A 75 -17.77 -16.16 27.94
N LYS A 76 -17.51 -17.21 28.71
CA LYS A 76 -16.21 -17.85 28.71
C LYS A 76 -16.01 -18.48 27.33
N TYR A 77 -15.76 -17.65 26.32
CA TYR A 77 -14.78 -18.02 25.30
C TYR A 77 -13.40 -17.84 25.92
N GLY A 78 -13.17 -18.54 27.04
CA GLY A 78 -11.83 -18.95 27.36
C GLY A 78 -11.46 -19.86 26.21
N TRP A 79 -10.67 -19.33 25.28
CA TRP A 79 -9.80 -20.14 24.45
C TRP A 79 -9.33 -21.28 25.34
N PRO A 80 -9.64 -22.56 25.02
CA PRO A 80 -9.18 -23.65 25.85
C PRO A 80 -7.69 -23.44 26.03
N ALA A 81 -7.31 -23.29 27.29
CA ALA A 81 -6.00 -22.88 27.68
C ALA A 81 -4.99 -23.67 26.85
N PHE A 82 -4.12 -22.98 26.12
CA PHE A 82 -2.99 -23.54 25.36
C PHE A 82 -1.97 -24.26 26.28
N THR A 83 -2.39 -24.68 27.47
CA THR A 83 -1.62 -25.30 28.53
C THR A 83 -1.85 -26.80 28.62
N LEU A 84 -2.80 -27.37 27.86
CA LEU A 84 -2.92 -28.82 27.73
C LEU A 84 -2.12 -29.27 26.49
N PRO A 85 -1.27 -30.31 26.58
CA PRO A 85 -0.64 -30.89 25.41
C PRO A 85 -1.72 -31.25 24.40
N ASN A 86 -1.61 -30.75 23.17
CA ASN A 86 -2.57 -31.10 22.12
C ASN A 86 -2.58 -32.62 21.96
N SER A 87 -3.74 -33.21 21.64
CA SER A 87 -3.76 -34.63 21.29
C SER A 87 -2.94 -34.84 20.01
N LEU A 88 -2.38 -36.04 19.82
CA LEU A 88 -1.59 -36.33 18.62
C LEU A 88 -2.42 -36.12 17.33
N GLU A 89 -3.67 -36.57 17.34
CA GLU A 89 -4.64 -36.37 16.26
C GLU A 89 -4.88 -34.88 15.95
N GLN A 90 -4.98 -34.05 16.99
CA GLN A 90 -5.15 -32.60 16.83
C GLN A 90 -3.92 -31.96 16.17
N LEU A 91 -2.70 -32.38 16.51
CA LEU A 91 -1.49 -31.87 15.86
C LEU A 91 -1.44 -32.21 14.38
N TYR A 92 -1.80 -33.44 14.00
CA TYR A 92 -1.87 -33.84 12.59
C TYR A 92 -2.95 -33.06 11.82
N THR A 93 -4.12 -32.88 12.44
CA THR A 93 -5.22 -32.10 11.86
C THR A 93 -4.83 -30.63 11.66
N GLU A 94 -4.23 -30.02 12.69
CA GLU A 94 -3.74 -28.64 12.64
C GLU A 94 -2.65 -28.48 11.57
N LYS A 95 -1.67 -29.40 11.50
CA LYS A 95 -0.63 -29.41 10.47
C LYS A 95 -1.21 -29.43 9.06
N ALA A 96 -2.19 -30.30 8.80
CA ALA A 96 -2.85 -30.39 7.50
C ALA A 96 -3.58 -29.09 7.16
N TYR A 97 -4.36 -28.55 8.10
CA TYR A 97 -5.07 -27.28 7.94
C TYR A 97 -4.13 -26.10 7.66
N LEU A 98 -3.03 -26.00 8.41
CA LEU A 98 -2.05 -24.93 8.26
C LEU A 98 -1.28 -25.03 6.94
N THR A 99 -1.01 -26.25 6.47
CA THR A 99 -0.37 -26.47 5.16
C THR A 99 -1.25 -25.97 4.02
N VAL A 100 -2.54 -26.36 4.02
CA VAL A 100 -3.52 -25.84 3.03
C VAL A 100 -3.69 -24.33 3.15
N SER A 101 -3.73 -23.81 4.38
CA SER A 101 -3.83 -22.36 4.62
C SER A 101 -2.60 -21.61 4.09
N LEU A 102 -1.40 -22.19 4.19
CA LEU A 102 -0.17 -21.61 3.67
C LEU A 102 -0.17 -21.51 2.14
N GLU A 103 -0.66 -22.56 1.46
CA GLU A 103 -0.85 -22.57 0.01
C GLU A 103 -1.83 -21.49 -0.43
N ASN A 104 -3.01 -21.43 0.21
CA ASN A 104 -4.02 -20.40 -0.06
C ASN A 104 -3.47 -18.98 0.10
N GLN A 105 -2.66 -18.73 1.13
CA GLN A 105 -2.04 -17.42 1.33
C GLN A 105 -0.95 -17.13 0.28
N SER A 106 -0.24 -18.15 -0.20
CA SER A 106 0.75 -18.01 -1.27
C SER A 106 0.10 -17.67 -2.60
N ASP A 107 -1.01 -18.32 -2.95
CA ASP A 107 -1.78 -17.99 -4.16
C ASP A 107 -2.34 -16.57 -4.10
N ARG A 108 -2.83 -16.18 -2.93
CA ARG A 108 -3.35 -14.84 -2.69
C ARG A 108 -2.26 -13.78 -2.82
N GLU A 109 -1.09 -14.02 -2.23
CA GLU A 109 0.07 -13.15 -2.37
C GLU A 109 0.48 -12.98 -3.83
N ALA A 110 0.62 -14.10 -4.57
CA ALA A 110 0.94 -14.10 -5.98
C ALA A 110 -0.11 -13.33 -6.81
N GLY A 111 -1.40 -13.48 -6.49
CA GLY A 111 -2.47 -12.71 -7.10
C GLY A 111 -2.37 -11.20 -6.86
N LEU A 112 -2.00 -10.78 -5.64
CA LEU A 112 -1.79 -9.37 -5.32
C LEU A 112 -0.54 -8.80 -6.00
N MET A 113 0.56 -9.57 -6.05
CA MET A 113 1.77 -9.19 -6.76
C MET A 113 1.51 -8.99 -8.25
N ARG A 114 0.81 -9.92 -8.90
CA ARG A 114 0.39 -9.78 -10.31
C ARG A 114 -0.43 -8.50 -10.54
N LYS A 115 -1.41 -8.21 -9.69
CA LYS A 115 -2.20 -6.97 -9.75
C LYS A 115 -1.32 -5.72 -9.61
N LEU A 116 -0.33 -5.75 -8.72
CA LEU A 116 0.60 -4.64 -8.53
C LEU A 116 1.51 -4.44 -9.75
N SER A 117 1.96 -5.51 -10.39
CA SER A 117 2.76 -5.46 -11.63
C SER A 117 1.95 -4.88 -12.79
N MET A 118 0.74 -5.39 -13.03
CA MET A 118 -0.15 -4.84 -14.06
C MET A 118 -0.45 -3.35 -13.84
N LEU A 119 -0.68 -2.97 -12.58
CA LEU A 119 -0.90 -1.56 -12.22
C LEU A 119 0.33 -0.70 -12.56
N ARG A 120 1.54 -1.20 -12.36
CA ARG A 120 2.77 -0.46 -12.71
C ARG A 120 2.90 -0.33 -14.23
N GLU A 121 2.73 -1.42 -14.96
CA GLU A 121 2.83 -1.45 -16.43
C GLU A 121 1.83 -0.50 -17.11
N MET A 122 0.57 -0.48 -16.66
CA MET A 122 -0.46 0.39 -17.25
C MET A 122 -0.17 1.89 -17.11
N PHE A 123 0.68 2.28 -16.17
CA PHE A 123 0.81 3.66 -15.72
C PHE A 123 2.19 4.28 -15.95
N ASP A 124 3.09 3.58 -16.64
CA ASP A 124 4.33 4.13 -17.20
C ASP A 124 4.06 5.07 -18.39
N HIS A 125 2.80 5.19 -18.83
CA HIS A 125 2.37 6.06 -19.91
C HIS A 125 1.79 7.38 -19.36
N ARG A 126 1.67 8.38 -20.23
CA ARG A 126 1.50 9.82 -19.96
C ARG A 126 0.16 10.22 -19.30
N LEU A 127 -0.15 9.69 -18.12
CA LEU A 127 -1.39 9.95 -17.38
C LEU A 127 -1.51 11.39 -16.91
N SER A 128 -2.75 11.83 -16.70
CA SER A 128 -3.07 13.06 -15.98
C SER A 128 -2.64 13.00 -14.51
N SER A 129 -2.46 14.16 -13.86
CA SER A 129 -2.01 14.23 -12.46
C SER A 129 -2.94 13.48 -11.50
N ASP A 130 -4.26 13.56 -11.70
CA ASP A 130 -5.26 12.91 -10.84
C ASP A 130 -5.24 11.38 -10.98
N GLU A 131 -5.09 10.87 -12.21
CA GLU A 131 -4.97 9.43 -12.45
C GLU A 131 -3.69 8.87 -11.84
N ARG A 132 -2.57 9.59 -11.91
CA ARG A 132 -1.33 9.20 -11.21
C ARG A 132 -1.54 9.14 -9.70
N ARG A 133 -2.27 10.10 -9.12
CA ARG A 133 -2.57 10.10 -7.67
C ARG A 133 -3.42 8.88 -7.30
N LYS A 134 -4.48 8.60 -8.05
CA LYS A 134 -5.35 7.43 -7.85
C LYS A 134 -4.57 6.13 -7.98
N SER A 135 -3.71 6.02 -8.98
CA SER A 135 -2.81 4.89 -9.20
C SER A 135 -1.87 4.66 -8.02
N ARG A 136 -1.15 5.70 -7.55
CA ARG A 136 -0.26 5.60 -6.38
C ARG A 136 -1.01 5.11 -5.14
N LYS A 137 -2.24 5.58 -4.91
CA LYS A 137 -3.07 5.12 -3.79
C LYS A 137 -3.42 3.64 -3.90
N ARG A 138 -3.81 3.16 -5.10
CA ARG A 138 -4.06 1.74 -5.35
C ARG A 138 -2.80 0.89 -5.17
N ALA A 139 -1.65 1.36 -5.66
CA ALA A 139 -0.37 0.68 -5.49
C ALA A 139 0.01 0.55 -4.01
N ALA A 140 -0.16 1.62 -3.23
CA ALA A 140 0.10 1.61 -1.79
C ALA A 140 -0.79 0.60 -1.06
N LEU A 141 -2.09 0.56 -1.40
CA LEU A 141 -3.04 -0.41 -0.84
C LEU A 141 -2.67 -1.87 -1.19
N LEU A 142 -2.25 -2.13 -2.43
CA LEU A 142 -1.80 -3.47 -2.83
C LEU A 142 -0.55 -3.87 -2.06
N ARG A 143 0.43 -2.98 -1.92
CA ARG A 143 1.64 -3.23 -1.13
C ARG A 143 1.32 -3.53 0.33
N SER A 144 0.42 -2.76 0.96
CA SER A 144 0.04 -3.02 2.35
C SER A 144 -0.66 -4.38 2.51
N ARG A 145 -1.46 -4.80 1.52
CA ARG A 145 -2.10 -6.13 1.55
C ARG A 145 -1.08 -7.25 1.36
N ILE A 146 -0.10 -7.07 0.48
CA ILE A 146 1.01 -8.03 0.30
C ILE A 146 1.76 -8.21 1.62
N THR A 147 2.10 -7.11 2.31
CA THR A 147 2.80 -7.19 3.60
C THR A 147 1.96 -7.86 4.68
N GLU A 148 0.64 -7.65 4.70
CA GLU A 148 -0.27 -8.33 5.62
C GLU A 148 -0.28 -9.85 5.38
N VAL A 149 -0.43 -10.26 4.12
CA VAL A 149 -0.42 -11.68 3.74
C VAL A 149 0.93 -12.33 4.06
N ALA A 150 2.05 -11.64 3.79
CA ALA A 150 3.37 -12.12 4.15
C ALA A 150 3.52 -12.30 5.68
N GLY A 151 2.96 -11.38 6.47
CA GLY A 151 2.87 -11.51 7.92
C GLY A 151 2.08 -12.76 8.35
N GLN A 152 0.92 -13.00 7.74
CA GLN A 152 0.10 -14.19 8.00
C GLN A 152 0.85 -15.49 7.66
N LYS A 153 1.52 -15.55 6.50
CA LYS A 153 2.34 -16.70 6.10
C LYS A 153 3.46 -16.97 7.12
N LYS A 154 4.13 -15.93 7.59
CA LYS A 154 5.16 -16.05 8.62
C LYS A 154 4.60 -16.66 9.90
N THR A 155 3.43 -16.21 10.37
CA THR A 155 2.78 -16.78 11.56
C THR A 155 2.42 -18.25 11.36
N ILE A 156 1.88 -18.61 10.20
CA ILE A 156 1.55 -20.01 9.86
C ILE A 156 2.81 -20.88 9.87
N LEU A 157 3.90 -20.41 9.25
CA LEU A 157 5.17 -21.13 9.21
C LEU A 157 5.76 -21.33 10.60
N LEU A 158 5.74 -20.31 11.46
CA LEU A 158 6.20 -20.44 12.84
C LEU A 158 5.41 -21.51 13.60
N ARG A 159 4.07 -21.50 13.48
CA ARG A 159 3.22 -22.50 14.12
C ARG A 159 3.48 -23.91 13.57
N LEU A 160 3.71 -24.05 12.26
CA LEU A 160 4.08 -25.33 11.66
C LEU A 160 5.41 -25.85 12.23
N CYS A 161 6.43 -24.98 12.37
CA CYS A 161 7.69 -25.36 13.00
C CYS A 161 7.49 -25.88 14.43
N ASP A 162 6.67 -25.21 15.24
CA ASP A 162 6.36 -25.64 16.60
C ASP A 162 5.71 -27.03 16.61
N ILE A 163 4.75 -27.28 15.71
CA ILE A 163 4.09 -28.59 15.57
C ILE A 163 5.08 -29.67 15.15
N TYR A 164 6.03 -29.38 14.24
CA TYR A 164 7.04 -30.35 13.83
C TYR A 164 7.96 -30.75 14.99
N VAL A 165 8.40 -29.78 15.80
CA VAL A 165 9.22 -30.05 16.99
C VAL A 165 8.41 -30.86 18.02
N GLU A 166 7.14 -30.52 18.23
CA GLU A 166 6.26 -31.24 19.15
C GLU A 166 6.04 -32.69 18.71
N LEU A 167 5.77 -32.93 17.42
CA LEU A 167 5.62 -34.28 16.88
C LEU A 167 6.92 -35.09 17.03
N GLN A 168 8.07 -34.51 16.66
CA GLN A 168 9.36 -35.17 16.79
C GLN A 168 9.68 -35.54 18.24
N SER A 169 9.34 -34.66 19.20
CA SER A 169 9.55 -34.92 20.63
C SER A 169 8.72 -36.08 21.20
N ARG A 170 7.65 -36.48 20.52
CA ARG A 170 6.77 -37.59 20.91
C ARG A 170 7.13 -38.90 20.22
N GLU A 171 7.86 -38.83 19.11
CA GLU A 171 8.34 -40.00 18.35
C GLU A 171 9.71 -40.50 18.84
N ALA A 172 10.48 -39.65 19.53
CA ALA A 172 11.78 -39.97 20.13
C ALA A 172 11.65 -40.62 21.51
#